data_AF-A0A926SMR5-F1
#
_entry.id   AF-A0A926SMR5-F1
#
_cell.length_a   1.000
_cell.length_b   1.000
_cell.length_c   1.000
_cell.angle_alpha   90.00
_cell.angle_beta   90.00
_cell.angle_gamma   90.00
#
_symmetry.space_group_name_H-M   'P 1'
#
loop_
_entity.id
_entity.type
_entity.pdbx_description
1 polymer ?
#
loop_
_entity_poly.entity_id
_entity_poly.type
_entity_poly.pdbx_seq_one_letter_code
_entity_poly.pdbx_strand_id
1 'polypeptide(L)'
;MTDFIDRLRAESPKNKLQLVQEAASAGETGFDALMSYLLEQQPRLSQFWAEPDSLKNLAGVVEGKIYQVLVQSESPKVKEFLQTHFAQGLLPLTSERGIDYSSLQTLLAEQQFEAADRLTLEKLCELAGNLALQRKWLYFTEVEKFPTADLKTIDALWRVYSEGKFGYSVQREVWLGVSKNWEKLWFQIGWKSGNSWTRYPQEFTWDLTAPRGHLPLSNQLRGVRVIAALLAHPAWNA
;
A
#
# COMPACT_ATOMS: atom_id res chain seq x y z
N MET A 1 25.33 15.84 7.02
CA MET A 1 23.87 16.09 6.98
C MET A 1 23.45 16.62 5.61
N THR A 2 24.08 17.69 5.10
CA THR A 2 23.83 18.26 3.75
C THR A 2 24.02 17.26 2.61
N ASP A 3 25.13 16.51 2.60
CA ASP A 3 25.46 15.57 1.51
C ASP A 3 24.39 14.50 1.26
N PHE A 4 23.78 13.96 2.32
CA PHE A 4 22.81 12.86 2.18
C PHE A 4 21.44 13.34 1.66
N ILE A 5 20.96 14.46 2.18
CA ILE A 5 19.72 15.10 1.71
C ILE A 5 19.87 15.53 0.25
N ASP A 6 21.02 16.11 -0.11
CA ASP A 6 21.26 16.59 -1.47
C ASP A 6 21.30 15.42 -2.47
N ARG A 7 21.87 14.27 -2.09
CA ARG A 7 21.77 13.02 -2.85
C ARG A 7 20.33 12.53 -2.97
N LEU A 8 19.55 12.50 -1.87
CA LEU A 8 18.14 12.11 -1.92
C LEU A 8 17.29 13.01 -2.82
N ARG A 9 17.63 14.30 -2.95
CA ARG A 9 16.93 15.24 -3.83
C ARG A 9 17.25 14.99 -5.30
N ALA A 10 18.51 14.75 -5.64
CA ALA A 10 19.00 14.66 -7.02
C ALA A 10 18.73 13.30 -7.71
N GLU A 11 18.51 12.24 -6.93
CA GLU A 11 18.51 10.87 -7.45
C GLU A 11 17.17 10.39 -8.01
N SER A 12 17.23 9.34 -8.83
CA SER A 12 16.03 8.64 -9.34
C SER A 12 15.28 7.90 -8.21
N PRO A 13 13.97 7.62 -8.32
CA PRO A 13 13.21 6.93 -7.27
C PRO A 13 13.84 5.61 -6.80
N LYS A 14 14.40 4.81 -7.73
CA LYS A 14 15.08 3.55 -7.41
C LYS A 14 16.33 3.79 -6.54
N ASN A 15 17.15 4.77 -6.92
CA ASN A 15 18.35 5.12 -6.18
C ASN A 15 17.99 5.74 -4.82
N LYS A 16 16.90 6.50 -4.73
CA LYS A 16 16.39 7.02 -3.45
C LYS A 16 16.07 5.89 -2.47
N LEU A 17 15.42 4.80 -2.89
CA LEU A 17 15.13 3.68 -1.98
C LEU A 17 16.40 3.04 -1.39
N GLN A 18 17.44 2.89 -2.21
CA GLN A 18 18.74 2.39 -1.73
C GLN A 18 19.39 3.39 -0.76
N LEU A 19 19.34 4.68 -1.08
CA LEU A 19 19.82 5.73 -0.18
C LEU A 19 19.12 5.65 1.17
N VAL A 20 17.78 5.55 1.21
CA VAL A 20 17.04 5.46 2.49
C VAL A 20 17.58 4.36 3.40
N GLN A 21 17.93 3.20 2.83
CA GLN A 21 18.55 2.12 3.58
C GLN A 21 19.97 2.47 4.09
N GLU A 22 20.78 3.13 3.26
CA GLU A 22 22.10 3.64 3.67
C GLU A 22 21.97 4.64 4.83
N ALA A 23 20.99 5.55 4.80
CA ALA A 23 20.71 6.46 5.92
C ALA A 23 20.28 5.71 7.18
N ALA A 24 19.40 4.72 7.06
CA ALA A 24 18.97 3.91 8.20
C ALA A 24 20.17 3.28 8.91
N SER A 25 21.16 2.80 8.15
CA SER A 25 22.40 2.23 8.69
C SER A 25 23.37 3.26 9.27
N ALA A 26 23.23 4.55 8.94
CA ALA A 26 24.05 5.64 9.47
C ALA A 26 23.60 6.16 10.85
N GLY A 27 22.55 5.57 11.43
CA GLY A 27 22.04 5.92 12.77
C GLY A 27 21.46 7.34 12.83
N GLU A 28 21.68 8.04 13.94
CA GLU A 28 21.07 9.35 14.22
C GLU A 28 21.30 10.39 13.11
N THR A 29 22.49 10.43 12.52
CA THR A 29 22.78 11.40 11.44
C THR A 29 22.00 11.09 10.16
N GLY A 30 21.72 9.82 9.91
CA GLY A 30 20.85 9.38 8.82
C GLY A 30 19.38 9.67 9.12
N PHE A 31 18.92 9.40 10.34
CA PHE A 31 17.55 9.73 10.77
C PHE A 31 17.27 11.23 10.67
N ASP A 32 18.20 12.10 11.05
CA ASP A 32 18.06 13.55 10.89
C ASP A 32 17.87 13.96 9.42
N ALA A 33 18.61 13.32 8.53
CA ALA A 33 18.49 13.58 7.10
C ALA A 33 17.11 13.13 6.55
N LEU A 34 16.66 11.95 6.97
CA LEU A 34 15.36 11.38 6.62
C LEU A 34 14.18 12.20 7.15
N MET A 35 14.23 12.60 8.42
CA MET A 35 13.21 13.45 9.05
C MET A 35 13.11 14.81 8.35
N SER A 36 14.25 15.44 8.03
CA SER A 36 14.28 16.71 7.30
C SER A 36 13.65 16.58 5.91
N TYR A 37 13.99 15.51 5.17
CA TYR A 37 13.38 15.26 3.86
C TYR A 37 11.86 15.05 3.96
N LEU A 38 11.37 14.30 4.95
CA LEU A 38 9.92 14.12 5.14
C LEU A 38 9.20 15.44 5.45
N LEU A 39 9.79 16.32 6.27
CA LEU A 39 9.21 17.64 6.53
C LEU A 39 9.12 18.48 5.25
N GLU A 40 10.14 18.44 4.39
CA GLU A 40 10.13 19.14 3.09
C GLU A 40 8.99 18.62 2.19
N GLN A 41 8.69 17.33 2.24
CA GLN A 41 7.63 16.71 1.45
C GLN A 41 6.24 16.81 2.11
N GLN A 42 6.15 17.19 3.37
CA GLN A 42 4.89 17.19 4.13
C GLN A 42 3.77 18.02 3.47
N PRO A 43 4.01 19.24 2.93
CA PRO A 43 2.96 19.99 2.25
C PRO A 43 2.39 19.23 1.04
N ARG A 44 3.26 18.59 0.24
CA ARG A 44 2.85 17.77 -0.91
C ARG A 44 2.05 16.55 -0.46
N LEU A 45 2.53 15.84 0.56
CA LEU A 45 1.84 14.67 1.12
C LEU A 45 0.46 15.02 1.71
N SER A 46 0.31 16.19 2.33
CA SER A 46 -0.98 16.64 2.86
C SER A 46 -2.04 16.88 1.77
N GLN A 47 -1.59 17.11 0.54
CA GLN A 47 -2.42 17.32 -0.65
C GLN A 47 -2.40 16.12 -1.60
N PHE A 48 -2.04 14.92 -1.11
CA PHE A 48 -1.86 13.71 -1.93
C PHE A 48 -3.05 13.43 -2.87
N TRP A 49 -4.28 13.69 -2.43
CA TRP A 49 -5.50 13.45 -3.21
C TRP A 49 -5.84 14.54 -4.23
N ALA A 50 -5.20 15.72 -4.14
CA ALA A 50 -5.40 16.81 -5.09
C ALA A 50 -4.58 16.63 -6.39
N GLU A 51 -3.57 15.76 -6.38
CA GLU A 51 -2.75 15.46 -7.56
C GLU A 51 -3.49 14.50 -8.52
N PRO A 52 -3.71 14.87 -9.79
CA PRO A 52 -4.48 14.07 -10.76
C PRO A 52 -3.94 12.65 -10.99
N ASP A 53 -2.63 12.45 -10.80
CA ASP A 53 -1.92 11.21 -11.11
C ASP A 53 -1.22 10.59 -9.88
N SER A 54 -1.67 10.89 -8.65
CA SER A 54 -1.06 10.35 -7.42
C SER A 54 -0.99 8.82 -7.40
N LEU A 55 -1.95 8.14 -8.04
CA LEU A 55 -1.95 6.69 -8.19
C LEU A 55 -1.11 6.15 -9.36
N LYS A 56 -0.63 6.99 -10.29
CA LYS A 56 0.16 6.55 -11.45
C LYS A 56 1.68 6.67 -11.24
N ASN A 57 2.15 7.61 -10.41
CA ASN A 57 3.54 8.08 -10.47
C ASN A 57 4.49 7.63 -9.34
N LEU A 58 4.31 6.44 -8.73
CA LEU A 58 5.06 6.02 -7.53
C LEU A 58 5.07 7.10 -6.42
N ALA A 59 4.07 7.99 -6.43
CA ALA A 59 4.00 9.11 -5.52
C ALA A 59 3.89 8.59 -4.08
N GLY A 60 4.71 9.15 -3.20
CA GLY A 60 4.73 8.74 -1.80
C GLY A 60 5.54 7.47 -1.53
N VAL A 61 6.03 6.73 -2.52
CA VAL A 61 6.76 5.46 -2.28
C VAL A 61 8.07 5.68 -1.51
N VAL A 62 8.85 6.70 -1.89
CA VAL A 62 10.09 7.03 -1.19
C VAL A 62 9.77 7.52 0.22
N GLU A 63 8.79 8.42 0.36
CA GLU A 63 8.35 8.92 1.66
C GLU A 63 7.79 7.80 2.55
N GLY A 64 7.08 6.84 1.98
CA GLY A 64 6.59 5.62 2.60
C GLY A 64 7.74 4.82 3.18
N LYS A 65 8.77 4.54 2.37
CA LYS A 65 9.95 3.81 2.83
C LYS A 65 10.68 4.55 3.96
N ILE A 66 10.83 5.87 3.85
CA ILE A 66 11.43 6.69 4.90
C ILE A 66 10.61 6.57 6.19
N TYR A 67 9.29 6.72 6.09
CA TYR A 67 8.38 6.59 7.22
C TYR A 67 8.48 5.21 7.88
N GLN A 68 8.56 4.12 7.11
CA GLN A 68 8.76 2.77 7.65
C GLN A 68 10.08 2.65 8.43
N VAL A 69 11.18 3.17 7.88
CA VAL A 69 12.48 3.17 8.57
C VAL A 69 12.41 3.94 9.89
N LEU A 70 11.73 5.08 9.91
CA LEU A 70 11.57 5.88 11.12
C LEU A 70 10.66 5.20 12.15
N VAL A 71 9.54 4.59 11.73
CA VAL A 71 8.64 3.84 12.62
C VAL A 71 9.34 2.66 13.30
N GLN A 72 10.26 1.99 12.59
CA GLN A 72 11.05 0.89 13.13
C GLN A 72 12.24 1.34 14.00
N SER A 73 12.49 2.65 14.11
CA SER A 73 13.59 3.17 14.92
C SER A 73 13.25 3.19 16.41
N GLU A 74 14.21 2.78 17.24
CA GLU A 74 14.11 2.90 18.70
C GLU A 74 14.51 4.29 19.23
N SER A 75 14.96 5.19 18.36
CA SER A 75 15.42 6.53 18.75
C SER A 75 14.27 7.35 19.35
N PRO A 76 14.41 7.85 20.61
CA PRO A 76 13.40 8.72 21.23
C PRO A 76 13.10 9.97 20.41
N LYS A 77 14.14 10.54 19.77
CA LYS A 77 14.03 11.72 18.90
C LYS A 77 13.13 11.44 17.70
N VAL A 78 13.29 10.27 17.07
CA VAL A 78 12.45 9.85 15.94
C VAL A 78 11.01 9.63 16.40
N LYS A 79 10.80 9.02 17.57
CA LYS A 79 9.46 8.81 18.14
C LYS A 79 8.75 10.14 18.40
N GLU A 80 9.44 11.12 19.00
CA GLU A 80 8.90 12.47 19.22
C GLU A 80 8.60 13.19 17.90
N PHE A 81 9.48 13.08 16.92
CA PHE A 81 9.27 13.64 15.58
C PHE A 81 8.00 13.10 14.92
N LEU A 82 7.82 11.77 14.90
CA LEU A 82 6.65 11.13 14.31
C LEU A 82 5.37 11.53 15.05
N GLN A 83 5.39 11.60 16.38
CA GLN A 83 4.26 12.07 17.18
C GLN A 83 3.91 13.54 16.90
N THR A 84 4.90 14.38 16.63
CA THR A 84 4.69 15.82 16.43
C THR A 84 4.18 16.13 15.01
N HIS A 85 4.74 15.48 14.00
CA HIS A 85 4.53 15.85 12.60
C HIS A 85 3.67 14.85 11.80
N PHE A 86 3.56 13.60 12.27
CA PHE A 86 2.91 12.51 11.55
C PHE A 86 2.01 11.66 12.48
N ALA A 87 1.36 12.31 13.46
CA ALA A 87 0.51 11.64 14.45
C ALA A 87 -0.61 10.79 13.83
N GLN A 88 -1.11 11.17 12.65
CA GLN A 88 -2.16 10.46 11.92
C GLN A 88 -1.60 9.55 10.80
N GLY A 89 -0.29 9.34 10.76
CA GLY A 89 0.41 8.63 9.70
C GLY A 89 0.93 9.55 8.59
N LEU A 90 1.44 8.94 7.52
CA LEU A 90 2.11 9.64 6.42
C LEU A 90 1.11 10.28 5.45
N LEU A 91 0.06 9.55 5.10
CA LEU A 91 -0.93 9.95 4.11
C LEU A 91 -2.22 10.42 4.77
N PRO A 92 -2.88 11.46 4.20
CA PRO A 92 -4.24 11.80 4.57
C PRO A 92 -5.16 10.63 4.21
N LEU A 93 -6.01 10.22 5.14
CA LEU A 93 -6.95 9.11 4.94
C LEU A 93 -8.32 9.66 4.55
N THR A 94 -8.87 9.20 3.41
CA THR A 94 -10.17 9.67 2.92
C THR A 94 -11.18 8.52 2.83
N SER A 95 -12.43 8.80 3.17
CA SER A 95 -13.53 7.86 3.07
C SER A 95 -14.82 8.60 2.78
N GLU A 96 -15.60 8.12 1.82
CA GLU A 96 -16.96 8.63 1.57
C GLU A 96 -17.99 8.01 2.53
N ARG A 97 -17.60 6.98 3.30
CA ARG A 97 -18.46 6.29 4.28
C ARG A 97 -17.99 6.43 5.73
N GLY A 98 -16.99 7.28 5.98
CA GLY A 98 -16.44 7.50 7.32
C GLY A 98 -15.71 6.27 7.89
N ILE A 99 -15.19 5.41 7.01
CA ILE A 99 -14.38 4.25 7.40
C ILE A 99 -13.03 4.74 7.91
N ASP A 100 -12.63 4.24 9.08
CA ASP A 100 -11.30 4.51 9.61
C ASP A 100 -10.26 3.55 9.02
N TYR A 101 -9.25 4.13 8.34
CA TYR A 101 -8.12 3.42 7.74
C TYR A 101 -6.81 3.57 8.54
N SER A 102 -6.85 4.22 9.71
CA SER A 102 -5.66 4.49 10.53
C SER A 102 -4.89 3.21 10.87
N SER A 103 -5.60 2.17 11.34
CA SER A 103 -5.00 0.89 11.67
C SER A 103 -4.40 0.18 10.45
N LEU A 104 -4.99 0.35 9.25
CA LEU A 104 -4.43 -0.22 8.03
C LEU A 104 -3.12 0.48 7.66
N GLN A 105 -3.07 1.81 7.76
CA GLN A 105 -1.85 2.58 7.56
C GLN A 105 -0.75 2.17 8.54
N THR A 106 -1.08 1.99 9.82
CA THR A 106 -0.12 1.53 10.84
C THR A 106 0.44 0.16 10.52
N LEU A 107 -0.41 -0.84 10.25
CA LEU A 107 0.04 -2.21 9.95
C LEU A 107 0.94 -2.26 8.70
N LEU A 108 0.62 -1.48 7.67
CA LEU A 108 1.42 -1.40 6.45
C LEU A 108 2.75 -0.66 6.69
N ALA A 109 2.77 0.40 7.49
CA ALA A 109 3.99 1.09 7.89
C ALA A 109 4.92 0.19 8.73
N GLU A 110 4.36 -0.71 9.53
CA GLU A 110 5.11 -1.69 10.30
C GLU A 110 5.47 -2.96 9.50
N GLN A 111 5.11 -3.02 8.21
CA GLN A 111 5.29 -4.18 7.33
C GLN A 111 4.61 -5.46 7.84
N GLN A 112 3.54 -5.35 8.63
CA GLN A 112 2.71 -6.46 9.05
C GLN A 112 1.72 -6.84 7.93
N PHE A 113 2.23 -7.24 6.76
CA PHE A 113 1.42 -7.42 5.55
C PHE A 113 0.31 -8.49 5.69
N GLU A 114 0.54 -9.56 6.44
CA GLU A 114 -0.48 -10.58 6.71
C GLU A 114 -1.67 -10.01 7.52
N ALA A 115 -1.37 -9.18 8.53
CA ALA A 115 -2.40 -8.51 9.32
C ALA A 115 -3.12 -7.43 8.50
N ALA A 116 -2.37 -6.66 7.71
CA ALA A 116 -2.92 -5.65 6.81
C ALA A 116 -3.84 -6.26 5.75
N ASP A 117 -3.53 -7.46 5.24
CA ASP A 117 -4.38 -8.19 4.29
C ASP A 117 -5.72 -8.59 4.90
N ARG A 118 -5.70 -9.17 6.10
CA ARG A 118 -6.92 -9.48 6.85
C ARG A 118 -7.77 -8.24 7.12
N LEU A 119 -7.13 -7.16 7.58
CA LEU A 119 -7.82 -5.90 7.85
C LEU A 119 -8.37 -5.28 6.57
N THR A 120 -7.67 -5.41 5.44
CA THR A 120 -8.18 -4.95 4.14
C THR A 120 -9.49 -5.64 3.79
N LEU A 121 -9.58 -6.97 3.94
CA LEU A 121 -10.84 -7.69 3.70
C LEU A 121 -11.95 -7.24 4.66
N GLU A 122 -11.63 -7.02 5.93
CA GLU A 122 -12.58 -6.50 6.92
C GLU A 122 -13.10 -5.12 6.51
N LYS A 123 -12.23 -4.20 6.09
CA LYS A 123 -12.59 -2.86 5.63
C LYS A 123 -13.44 -2.88 4.36
N LEU A 124 -13.16 -3.78 3.42
CA LEU A 124 -14.03 -3.97 2.26
C LEU A 124 -15.41 -4.52 2.67
N CYS A 125 -15.48 -5.41 3.66
CA CYS A 125 -16.75 -5.88 4.21
C CYS A 125 -17.49 -4.74 4.94
N GLU A 126 -16.78 -3.88 5.68
CA GLU A 126 -17.33 -2.68 6.31
C GLU A 126 -17.96 -1.74 5.26
N LEU A 127 -17.24 -1.51 4.16
CA LEU A 127 -17.76 -0.76 3.01
C LEU A 127 -19.01 -1.41 2.42
N ALA A 128 -19.09 -2.73 2.32
CA ALA A 128 -20.28 -3.42 1.80
C ALA A 128 -21.46 -3.41 2.78
N GLY A 129 -21.22 -3.11 4.06
CA GLY A 129 -22.24 -2.94 5.11
C GLY A 129 -22.36 -4.14 6.05
N ASN A 130 -23.28 -4.04 7.02
CA ASN A 130 -23.38 -4.96 8.16
C ASN A 130 -23.52 -6.45 7.77
N LEU A 131 -24.27 -6.76 6.71
CA LEU A 131 -24.43 -8.14 6.25
C LEU A 131 -23.11 -8.73 5.72
N ALA A 132 -22.27 -7.90 5.09
CA ALA A 132 -20.97 -8.30 4.61
C ALA A 132 -19.97 -8.51 5.74
N LEU A 133 -19.97 -7.63 6.75
CA LEU A 133 -19.18 -7.78 7.97
C LEU A 133 -19.48 -9.12 8.68
N GLN A 134 -20.75 -9.46 8.84
CA GLN A 134 -21.15 -10.70 9.51
C GLN A 134 -20.68 -11.96 8.76
N ARG A 135 -20.80 -11.97 7.42
CA ARG A 135 -20.45 -13.15 6.62
C ARG A 135 -18.96 -13.20 6.26
N LYS A 136 -18.22 -12.09 6.35
CA LYS A 136 -16.77 -11.97 6.11
C LYS A 136 -16.32 -12.29 4.67
N TRP A 137 -17.17 -11.98 3.69
CA TRP A 137 -16.85 -12.06 2.26
C TRP A 137 -17.79 -11.18 1.43
N LEU A 138 -17.42 -10.89 0.19
CA LEU A 138 -18.09 -9.92 -0.68
C LEU A 138 -18.84 -10.58 -1.84
N TYR A 139 -19.96 -9.99 -2.22
CA TYR A 139 -20.53 -10.17 -3.55
C TYR A 139 -19.92 -9.13 -4.50
N PHE A 140 -19.72 -9.52 -5.76
CA PHE A 140 -19.19 -8.61 -6.78
C PHE A 140 -20.10 -7.38 -6.99
N THR A 141 -21.41 -7.51 -6.82
CA THR A 141 -22.38 -6.39 -6.91
C THR A 141 -22.26 -5.37 -5.77
N GLU A 142 -21.65 -5.74 -4.64
CA GLU A 142 -21.35 -4.78 -3.57
C GLU A 142 -20.05 -4.04 -3.90
N VAL A 143 -19.06 -4.75 -4.46
CA VAL A 143 -17.81 -4.15 -4.93
C VAL A 143 -18.05 -3.08 -5.99
N GLU A 144 -18.97 -3.34 -6.93
CA GLU A 144 -19.38 -2.37 -7.96
C GLU A 144 -19.95 -1.06 -7.39
N LYS A 145 -20.36 -1.06 -6.12
CA LYS A 145 -20.95 0.09 -5.42
C LYS A 145 -19.99 0.73 -4.41
N PHE A 146 -18.73 0.28 -4.37
CA PHE A 146 -17.75 0.87 -3.47
C PHE A 146 -17.48 2.32 -3.87
N PRO A 147 -17.40 3.24 -2.89
CA PRO A 147 -17.00 4.60 -3.20
C PRO A 147 -15.56 4.64 -3.72
N THR A 148 -15.28 5.61 -4.59
CA THR A 148 -13.99 5.68 -5.27
C THR A 148 -12.90 6.13 -4.30
N ALA A 149 -13.19 7.08 -3.40
CA ALA A 149 -12.19 7.58 -2.45
C ALA A 149 -11.68 6.46 -1.52
N ASP A 150 -12.57 5.57 -1.08
CA ASP A 150 -12.24 4.46 -0.19
C ASP A 150 -11.31 3.44 -0.85
N LEU A 151 -11.62 3.01 -2.09
CA LEU A 151 -10.74 2.10 -2.83
C LEU A 151 -9.39 2.75 -3.18
N LYS A 152 -9.38 4.05 -3.51
CA LYS A 152 -8.13 4.79 -3.73
C LYS A 152 -7.30 4.89 -2.46
N THR A 153 -7.91 5.09 -1.28
CA THR A 153 -7.21 5.11 0.01
C THR A 153 -6.57 3.77 0.32
N ILE A 154 -7.32 2.67 0.20
CA ILE A 154 -6.78 1.32 0.41
C ILE A 154 -5.62 1.05 -0.55
N ASP A 155 -5.80 1.33 -1.84
CA ASP A 155 -4.77 1.07 -2.86
C ASP A 155 -3.51 1.92 -2.67
N ALA A 156 -3.66 3.21 -2.35
CA ALA A 156 -2.52 4.10 -2.09
C ALA A 156 -1.69 3.62 -0.90
N LEU A 157 -2.33 3.22 0.20
CA LEU A 157 -1.64 2.68 1.36
C LEU A 157 -0.83 1.42 0.98
N TRP A 158 -1.46 0.46 0.29
CA TRP A 158 -0.76 -0.74 -0.17
C TRP A 158 0.43 -0.40 -1.06
N ARG A 159 0.30 0.54 -2.00
CA ARG A 159 1.39 0.93 -2.89
C ARG A 159 2.52 1.65 -2.19
N VAL A 160 2.21 2.65 -1.38
CA VAL A 160 3.20 3.48 -0.69
C VAL A 160 4.08 2.65 0.24
N TYR A 161 3.48 1.70 0.97
CA TYR A 161 4.20 0.87 1.93
C TYR A 161 4.73 -0.45 1.37
N SER A 162 4.60 -0.68 0.06
CA SER A 162 5.11 -1.88 -0.61
C SER A 162 6.16 -1.60 -1.68
N GLU A 163 6.75 -0.39 -1.67
CA GLU A 163 7.66 0.03 -2.73
C GLU A 163 6.99 0.01 -4.13
N GLY A 164 5.68 0.23 -4.16
CA GLY A 164 4.83 0.16 -5.36
C GLY A 164 4.54 -1.25 -5.86
N LYS A 165 4.84 -2.30 -5.08
CA LYS A 165 4.68 -3.70 -5.50
C LYS A 165 3.30 -4.28 -5.27
N PHE A 166 2.51 -3.75 -4.34
CA PHE A 166 1.21 -4.29 -3.92
C PHE A 166 0.09 -3.26 -4.14
N GLY A 167 -1.14 -3.75 -4.27
CA GLY A 167 -2.33 -2.94 -4.53
C GLY A 167 -3.23 -3.51 -5.63
N TYR A 168 -4.50 -3.10 -5.64
CA TYR A 168 -5.47 -3.51 -6.66
C TYR A 168 -5.19 -2.87 -8.02
N SER A 169 -4.71 -1.62 -8.05
CA SER A 169 -4.29 -0.98 -9.30
C SER A 169 -3.07 -1.69 -9.89
N VAL A 170 -2.15 -2.14 -9.03
CA VAL A 170 -0.99 -2.96 -9.42
C VAL A 170 -1.42 -4.30 -10.01
N GLN A 171 -2.35 -5.01 -9.36
CA GLN A 171 -2.95 -6.24 -9.89
C GLN A 171 -3.67 -5.99 -11.22
N ARG A 172 -4.39 -4.87 -11.35
CA ARG A 172 -5.06 -4.47 -12.60
C ARG A 172 -4.04 -4.30 -13.72
N GLU A 173 -2.92 -3.62 -13.48
CA GLU A 173 -1.86 -3.46 -14.47
C GLU A 173 -1.29 -4.82 -14.92
N VAL A 174 -1.00 -5.73 -13.99
CA VAL A 174 -0.55 -7.09 -14.33
C VAL A 174 -1.61 -7.82 -15.17
N TRP A 175 -2.88 -7.75 -14.76
CA TRP A 175 -4.00 -8.39 -15.46
C TRP A 175 -4.18 -7.86 -16.88
N LEU A 176 -4.11 -6.55 -17.07
CA LEU A 176 -4.15 -5.92 -18.39
C LEU A 176 -2.92 -6.34 -19.24
N GLY A 177 -1.74 -6.39 -18.63
CA GLY A 177 -0.50 -6.83 -19.29
C GLY A 177 -0.52 -8.28 -19.77
N VAL A 178 -1.32 -9.15 -19.14
CA VAL A 178 -1.56 -10.53 -19.60
C VAL A 178 -2.85 -10.67 -20.44
N SER A 179 -3.28 -9.59 -21.09
CA SER A 179 -4.48 -9.55 -21.95
C SER A 179 -5.74 -10.04 -21.25
N LYS A 180 -5.89 -9.66 -19.97
CA LYS A 180 -7.02 -10.05 -19.11
C LYS A 180 -7.16 -11.57 -18.89
N ASN A 181 -6.09 -12.34 -19.11
CA ASN A 181 -6.09 -13.79 -18.88
C ASN A 181 -5.90 -14.10 -17.39
N TRP A 182 -6.96 -14.62 -16.75
CA TRP A 182 -6.94 -14.96 -15.32
C TRP A 182 -5.88 -16.00 -14.96
N GLU A 183 -5.75 -17.05 -15.76
CA GLU A 183 -4.80 -18.13 -15.48
C GLU A 183 -3.36 -17.60 -15.48
N LYS A 184 -3.01 -16.75 -16.46
CA LYS A 184 -1.71 -16.07 -16.49
C LYS A 184 -1.52 -15.12 -15.32
N LEU A 185 -2.56 -14.37 -14.93
CA LEU A 185 -2.50 -13.47 -13.77
C LEU A 185 -2.09 -14.23 -12.51
N TRP A 186 -2.72 -15.38 -12.23
CA TRP A 186 -2.45 -16.17 -11.02
C TRP A 186 -1.00 -16.62 -10.92
N PHE A 187 -0.37 -16.99 -12.03
CA PHE A 187 1.06 -17.28 -12.03
C PHE A 187 1.92 -16.03 -11.82
N GLN A 188 1.59 -14.92 -12.49
CA GLN A 188 2.37 -13.67 -12.40
C GLN A 188 2.38 -13.09 -10.99
N ILE A 189 1.25 -13.14 -10.28
CA ILE A 189 1.14 -12.62 -8.91
C ILE A 189 1.41 -13.68 -7.84
N GLY A 190 1.78 -14.91 -8.21
CA GLY A 190 2.15 -15.96 -7.26
C GLY A 190 1.00 -16.58 -6.47
N TRP A 191 -0.22 -16.61 -7.02
CA TRP A 191 -1.38 -17.29 -6.41
C TRP A 191 -1.57 -18.73 -6.89
N LYS A 192 -0.85 -19.14 -7.94
CA LYS A 192 -0.77 -20.53 -8.40
C LYS A 192 0.66 -20.92 -8.72
N SER A 193 0.97 -22.19 -8.47
CA SER A 193 2.20 -22.85 -8.92
C SER A 193 1.86 -24.21 -9.52
N GLY A 194 2.19 -24.40 -10.80
CA GLY A 194 1.65 -25.50 -11.60
C GLY A 194 0.12 -25.54 -11.55
N ASN A 195 -0.43 -26.69 -11.18
CA ASN A 195 -1.89 -26.88 -11.07
C ASN A 195 -2.46 -26.56 -9.69
N SER A 196 -1.62 -26.13 -8.73
CA SER A 196 -2.02 -25.92 -7.33
C SER A 196 -2.22 -24.44 -7.03
N TRP A 197 -3.27 -24.16 -6.25
CA TRP A 197 -3.47 -22.86 -5.62
C TRP A 197 -2.59 -22.73 -4.38
N THR A 198 -2.04 -21.55 -4.16
CA THR A 198 -1.31 -21.20 -2.94
C THR A 198 -2.25 -21.31 -1.73
N ARG A 199 -1.84 -22.05 -0.69
CA ARG A 199 -2.65 -22.28 0.51
C ARG A 199 -2.53 -21.14 1.53
N TYR A 200 -3.68 -20.58 1.89
CA TYR A 200 -3.76 -19.55 2.92
C TYR A 200 -3.64 -20.10 4.35
N PRO A 201 -2.97 -19.40 5.28
CA PRO A 201 -2.06 -18.25 5.03
C PRO A 201 -0.62 -18.67 4.72
N GLN A 202 -0.21 -19.90 5.03
CA GLN A 202 1.21 -20.26 5.17
C GLN A 202 2.03 -20.28 3.87
N GLU A 203 1.40 -20.49 2.72
CA GLU A 203 2.13 -20.57 1.44
C GLU A 203 2.20 -19.22 0.71
N PHE A 204 1.51 -18.19 1.21
CA PHE A 204 1.64 -16.82 0.69
C PHE A 204 2.91 -16.16 1.24
N THR A 205 3.48 -15.23 0.47
CA THR A 205 4.67 -14.48 0.86
C THR A 205 4.25 -13.12 1.44
N TRP A 206 4.43 -12.95 2.74
CA TRP A 206 3.96 -11.79 3.52
C TRP A 206 5.03 -10.71 3.70
N ASP A 207 5.90 -10.53 2.70
CA ASP A 207 6.98 -9.54 2.71
C ASP A 207 7.27 -9.02 1.29
N LEU A 208 8.21 -8.08 1.19
CA LEU A 208 8.56 -7.44 -0.08
C LEU A 208 9.33 -8.34 -1.06
N THR A 209 9.67 -9.58 -0.71
CA THR A 209 10.22 -10.55 -1.68
C THR A 209 9.14 -11.12 -2.60
N ALA A 210 7.86 -10.98 -2.23
CA ALA A 210 6.73 -11.46 -3.02
C ALA A 210 6.67 -10.85 -4.44
N PRO A 211 6.01 -11.53 -5.40
CA PRO A 211 5.79 -11.00 -6.74
C PRO A 211 5.00 -9.68 -6.74
N ARG A 212 5.18 -8.89 -7.80
CA ARG A 212 4.37 -7.69 -8.01
C ARG A 212 2.89 -8.07 -8.16
N GLY A 213 2.02 -7.41 -7.40
CA GLY A 213 0.58 -7.70 -7.34
C GLY A 213 0.19 -8.85 -6.41
N HIS A 214 1.13 -9.42 -5.66
CA HIS A 214 0.84 -10.55 -4.77
C HIS A 214 -0.23 -10.22 -3.72
N LEU A 215 -0.21 -9.01 -3.17
CA LEU A 215 -1.14 -8.52 -2.15
C LEU A 215 -1.86 -7.24 -2.63
N PRO A 216 -3.02 -6.90 -2.05
CA PRO A 216 -3.84 -7.71 -1.13
C PRO A 216 -4.54 -8.90 -1.81
N LEU A 217 -4.94 -9.91 -1.05
CA LEU A 217 -5.58 -11.11 -1.53
C LEU A 217 -7.07 -10.89 -1.85
N SER A 218 -7.55 -11.63 -2.84
CA SER A 218 -8.98 -11.86 -3.09
C SER A 218 -9.19 -13.36 -3.22
N ASN A 219 -10.05 -13.93 -2.37
CA ASN A 219 -10.26 -15.37 -2.32
C ASN A 219 -10.92 -15.91 -3.61
N GLN A 220 -10.23 -16.81 -4.31
CA GLN A 220 -10.70 -17.40 -5.57
C GLN A 220 -11.58 -18.65 -5.38
N LEU A 221 -11.80 -19.14 -4.16
CA LEU A 221 -12.71 -20.28 -3.88
C LEU A 221 -14.16 -20.01 -4.29
N ARG A 222 -14.55 -18.73 -4.43
CA ARG A 222 -15.89 -18.31 -4.88
C ARG A 222 -15.90 -17.80 -6.33
N GLY A 223 -14.82 -18.06 -7.07
CA GLY A 223 -14.62 -17.63 -8.44
C GLY A 223 -14.16 -16.18 -8.59
N VAL A 224 -13.94 -15.77 -9.84
CA VAL A 224 -13.21 -14.55 -10.20
C VAL A 224 -14.03 -13.26 -10.12
N ARG A 225 -15.34 -13.33 -9.83
CA ARG A 225 -16.24 -12.16 -10.01
C ARG A 225 -15.91 -10.99 -9.10
N VAL A 226 -15.51 -11.26 -7.85
CA VAL A 226 -15.14 -10.22 -6.88
C VAL A 226 -13.89 -9.48 -7.32
N ILE A 227 -12.82 -10.21 -7.63
CA ILE A 227 -11.58 -9.59 -8.14
C ILE A 227 -11.81 -8.93 -9.50
N ALA A 228 -12.63 -9.49 -10.38
CA ALA A 228 -12.99 -8.84 -11.64
C ALA A 228 -13.66 -7.48 -11.41
N ALA A 229 -14.60 -7.39 -10.47
CA ALA A 229 -15.23 -6.13 -10.10
C ALA A 229 -14.24 -5.14 -9.47
N LEU A 230 -13.36 -5.61 -8.58
CA LEU A 230 -12.30 -4.78 -7.99
C LEU A 230 -11.39 -4.22 -9.09
N LEU A 231 -10.83 -5.08 -9.95
CA LEU A 231 -9.89 -4.67 -11.00
C LEU A 231 -10.56 -3.85 -12.10
N ALA A 232 -11.88 -3.96 -12.32
CA ALA A 232 -12.61 -3.19 -13.32
C ALA A 232 -13.21 -1.87 -12.78
N HIS A 233 -13.12 -1.63 -11.47
CA HIS A 233 -13.74 -0.48 -10.80
C HIS A 233 -13.32 0.86 -11.42
N PRO A 234 -14.22 1.87 -11.52
CA PRO A 234 -13.90 3.19 -12.06
C PRO A 234 -12.82 3.96 -11.28
N ALA A 235 -12.50 3.53 -10.06
CA ALA A 235 -11.43 4.13 -9.24
C ALA A 235 -10.07 4.20 -9.96
N TRP A 236 -9.83 3.32 -10.93
CA TRP A 236 -8.57 3.21 -11.67
C TRP A 236 -8.56 3.97 -13.01
N ASN A 237 -9.65 4.63 -13.38
CA ASN A 237 -9.80 5.31 -14.67
C ASN A 237 -9.63 6.84 -14.58
N ALA A 238 -9.08 7.35 -13.46
CA ALA A 238 -8.69 8.75 -13.31
C ALA A 238 -7.26 8.94 -13.83
#